data_AF-A0A9E7CY58-F1
#
_entry.id   AF-A0A9E7CY58-F1
#
_cell.length_a   1.000
_cell.length_b   1.000
_cell.length_c   1.000
_cell.angle_alpha   90.00
_cell.angle_beta   90.00
_cell.angle_gamma   90.00
#
_symmetry.space_group_name_H-M   'P 1'
#
loop_
_entity.id
_entity.type
_entity.pdbx_description
1 polymer ?
#
loop_
_entity_poly.entity_id
_entity_poly.type
_entity_poly.pdbx_seq_one_letter_code
_entity_poly.pdbx_strand_id
1 'polypeptide(L)'
;MPATNKAVLYSDANKGITNIAYNHLNLPVQVDINNNTDNGTISYIYDAAGMKLRKIAVDNNTSITTTTDYAGNYIYENGSLKMFFHPEGYFDITGTPPSGELEGAYVYQYKDHLGNIRLSYSDSDGNGVISAQAEIVEENNYYPFGLKHKGYNNIVSANANSVASKFKYNGIELEESLGLNLYEMDLRQYDPAIARWTGIDPVTHYSQST
;
A
#
# COMPACT_ATOMS: atom_id res chain seq x y z
N MET A 1 -26.44 -25.26 5.52
CA MET A 1 -25.08 -25.61 5.05
C MET A 1 -25.18 -26.72 4.02
N PRO A 2 -24.26 -26.86 3.05
CA PRO A 2 -23.16 -25.97 2.67
C PRO A 2 -22.97 -25.82 1.13
N ALA A 3 -22.27 -24.79 0.69
CA ALA A 3 -21.28 -24.83 -0.40
C ALA A 3 -20.94 -23.40 -0.82
N THR A 4 -19.81 -22.89 -0.36
CA THR A 4 -18.94 -22.19 -1.30
C THR A 4 -17.53 -22.37 -0.77
N ASN A 5 -16.84 -23.37 -1.30
CA ASN A 5 -15.38 -23.37 -1.28
C ASN A 5 -14.96 -22.15 -2.11
N LYS A 6 -14.94 -20.96 -1.50
CA LYS A 6 -14.30 -19.81 -2.11
C LYS A 6 -12.81 -20.15 -2.05
N ALA A 7 -12.18 -20.34 -3.20
CA ALA A 7 -10.75 -20.60 -3.28
C ALA A 7 -9.97 -19.30 -2.98
N VAL A 8 -10.09 -18.85 -1.73
CA VAL A 8 -9.47 -17.65 -1.15
C VAL A 8 -8.75 -18.03 0.13
N LEU A 9 -7.74 -17.26 0.49
CA LEU A 9 -6.98 -17.40 1.72
C LEU A 9 -7.89 -17.16 2.93
N TYR A 10 -7.97 -18.10 3.87
CA TYR A 10 -8.73 -17.88 5.11
C TYR A 10 -7.84 -17.67 6.33
N SER A 11 -6.63 -18.23 6.31
CA SER A 11 -5.64 -18.11 7.37
C SER A 11 -4.24 -18.36 6.81
N ASP A 12 -3.23 -17.79 7.49
CA ASP A 12 -1.82 -18.01 7.21
C ASP A 12 -1.03 -17.89 8.50
N ALA A 13 -0.52 -19.02 8.99
CA ALA A 13 0.25 -19.08 10.23
C ALA A 13 1.58 -18.31 10.15
N ASN A 14 2.19 -18.19 8.96
CA ASN A 14 3.46 -17.46 8.80
C ASN A 14 3.30 -15.95 8.94
N LYS A 15 2.10 -15.45 8.64
CA LYS A 15 1.71 -14.03 8.78
C LYS A 15 0.84 -13.78 10.03
N GLY A 16 0.58 -14.81 10.84
CA GLY A 16 -0.31 -14.71 12.00
C GLY A 16 -1.78 -14.42 11.65
N ILE A 17 -2.18 -14.62 10.40
CA ILE A 17 -3.56 -14.41 9.96
C ILE A 17 -4.41 -15.56 10.52
N THR A 18 -5.30 -15.23 11.45
CA THR A 18 -6.19 -16.20 12.09
C THR A 18 -7.52 -16.34 11.36
N ASN A 19 -7.98 -15.29 10.70
CA ASN A 19 -9.22 -15.27 9.94
C ASN A 19 -9.21 -14.15 8.89
N ILE A 20 -9.88 -14.37 7.77
CA ILE A 20 -10.22 -13.34 6.79
C ILE A 20 -11.72 -13.43 6.46
N ALA A 21 -12.44 -12.33 6.67
CA ALA A 21 -13.80 -12.17 6.21
C ALA A 21 -13.81 -11.53 4.82
N TYR A 22 -14.73 -11.98 3.95
CA TYR A 22 -14.83 -11.56 2.56
C TYR A 22 -16.23 -11.05 2.21
N ASN A 23 -16.32 -10.07 1.31
CA ASN A 23 -17.59 -9.64 0.75
C ASN A 23 -18.10 -10.59 -0.37
N HIS A 24 -19.18 -10.20 -1.04
CA HIS A 24 -19.78 -10.97 -2.14
C HIS A 24 -18.94 -10.95 -3.43
N LEU A 25 -17.98 -10.02 -3.57
CA LEU A 25 -17.00 -9.96 -4.65
C LEU A 25 -15.71 -10.74 -4.33
N ASN A 26 -15.67 -11.42 -3.17
CA ASN A 26 -14.48 -12.11 -2.66
C ASN A 26 -13.29 -11.17 -2.38
N LEU A 27 -13.56 -9.89 -2.10
CA LEU A 27 -12.57 -8.95 -1.58
C LEU A 27 -12.52 -9.01 -0.04
N PRO A 28 -11.33 -8.98 0.60
CA PRO A 28 -11.20 -9.02 2.05
C PRO A 28 -11.83 -7.78 2.69
N VAL A 29 -12.74 -7.96 3.65
CA VAL A 29 -13.35 -6.86 4.42
C VAL A 29 -12.76 -6.76 5.83
N GLN A 30 -12.21 -7.85 6.36
CA GLN A 30 -11.54 -7.87 7.65
C GLN A 30 -10.48 -8.97 7.66
N VAL A 31 -9.29 -8.66 8.14
CA VAL A 31 -8.16 -9.58 8.36
C VAL A 31 -7.81 -9.52 9.84
N ASP A 32 -7.90 -10.65 10.53
CA ASP A 32 -7.61 -10.77 11.95
C ASP A 32 -6.21 -11.36 12.15
N ILE A 33 -5.33 -10.60 12.80
CA ILE A 33 -3.94 -10.98 13.03
C ILE A 33 -3.70 -11.18 14.52
N ASN A 34 -3.15 -12.34 14.88
CA ASN A 34 -2.75 -12.64 16.24
C ASN A 34 -1.56 -13.59 16.24
N ASN A 35 -0.39 -13.05 16.55
CA ASN A 35 0.86 -13.77 16.72
C ASN A 35 1.69 -13.15 17.87
N ASN A 36 2.93 -13.62 18.06
CA ASN A 36 3.78 -13.17 19.18
C ASN A 36 4.22 -11.70 19.09
N THR A 37 4.14 -11.09 17.90
CA THR A 37 4.61 -9.74 17.60
C THR A 37 3.46 -8.80 17.28
N ASP A 38 2.46 -9.27 16.53
CA ASP A 38 1.34 -8.47 16.04
C ASP A 38 0.00 -9.02 16.56
N ASN A 39 -0.86 -8.13 17.04
CA ASN A 39 -2.22 -8.45 17.47
C ASN A 39 -3.14 -7.31 17.08
N GLY A 40 -4.18 -7.59 16.29
CA GLY A 40 -5.00 -6.53 15.75
C GLY A 40 -5.90 -6.97 14.61
N THR A 41 -6.52 -5.98 13.97
CA THR A 41 -7.39 -6.19 12.82
C THR A 41 -7.11 -5.16 11.73
N ILE A 42 -7.28 -5.57 10.48
CA ILE A 42 -7.27 -4.67 9.32
C ILE A 42 -8.62 -4.79 8.63
N SER A 43 -9.36 -3.70 8.54
CA SER A 43 -10.69 -3.65 7.93
C SER A 43 -10.69 -2.81 6.67
N TYR A 44 -11.48 -3.21 5.68
CA TYR A 44 -11.56 -2.54 4.39
C TYR A 44 -13.01 -2.24 4.01
N ILE A 45 -13.21 -1.07 3.41
CA ILE A 45 -14.49 -0.64 2.85
C ILE A 45 -14.28 -0.37 1.36
N TYR A 46 -15.17 -0.94 0.56
CA TYR A 46 -15.16 -0.80 -0.89
C TYR A 46 -16.48 -0.22 -1.37
N ASP A 47 -16.47 0.35 -2.57
CA ASP A 47 -17.70 0.63 -3.30
C ASP A 47 -18.30 -0.65 -3.92
N ALA A 48 -19.43 -0.50 -4.62
CA ALA A 48 -20.10 -1.61 -5.28
C ALA A 48 -19.34 -2.19 -6.49
N ALA A 49 -18.37 -1.45 -7.04
CA ALA A 49 -17.51 -1.90 -8.12
C ALA A 49 -16.24 -2.63 -7.61
N GLY A 50 -16.01 -2.64 -6.29
CA GLY A 50 -14.83 -3.24 -5.67
C GLY A 50 -13.66 -2.28 -5.49
N MET A 51 -13.82 -0.98 -5.76
CA MET A 51 -12.79 0.02 -5.50
C MET A 51 -12.66 0.28 -4.00
N LYS A 52 -11.44 0.20 -3.48
CA LYS A 52 -11.13 0.47 -2.07
C LYS A 52 -11.34 1.95 -1.75
N LEU A 53 -12.17 2.23 -0.75
CA LEU A 53 -12.48 3.58 -0.27
C LEU A 53 -11.83 3.90 1.07
N ARG A 54 -11.72 2.90 1.96
CA ARG A 54 -11.12 3.07 3.29
C ARG A 54 -10.45 1.79 3.77
N LYS A 55 -9.37 1.98 4.52
CA LYS A 55 -8.69 0.98 5.33
C LYS A 55 -8.62 1.45 6.78
N ILE A 56 -8.81 0.53 7.72
CA ILE A 56 -8.65 0.79 9.16
C ILE A 56 -7.75 -0.31 9.72
N ALA A 57 -6.57 0.06 10.22
CA ALA A 57 -5.67 -0.85 10.92
C ALA A 57 -5.72 -0.55 12.43
N VAL A 58 -6.11 -1.55 13.22
CA VAL A 58 -6.15 -1.49 14.69
C VAL A 58 -5.05 -2.38 15.22
N ASP A 59 -4.08 -1.79 15.90
CA ASP A 59 -3.05 -2.52 16.65
C ASP A 59 -3.43 -2.56 18.13
N ASN A 60 -3.80 -3.75 18.62
CA ASN A 60 -4.22 -3.96 20.00
C ASN A 60 -3.03 -3.94 20.97
N ASN A 61 -1.80 -4.19 20.50
CA ASN A 61 -0.61 -4.13 21.35
C ASN A 61 -0.29 -2.69 21.74
N THR A 62 -0.45 -1.75 20.80
CA THR A 62 -0.20 -0.32 21.02
C THR A 62 -1.47 0.49 21.29
N SER A 63 -2.65 -0.10 21.10
CA SER A 63 -3.95 0.59 21.12
C SER A 63 -4.05 1.74 20.10
N ILE A 64 -3.27 1.66 19.01
CA ILE A 64 -3.28 2.66 17.94
C ILE A 64 -4.26 2.21 16.86
N THR A 65 -5.07 3.15 16.37
CA THR A 65 -5.91 2.95 15.18
C THR A 65 -5.48 3.92 14.10
N THR A 66 -5.14 3.40 12.92
CA THR A 66 -4.81 4.19 11.74
C THR A 66 -5.91 4.02 10.70
N THR A 67 -6.54 5.12 10.30
CA THR A 67 -7.54 5.14 9.23
C THR A 67 -6.93 5.76 7.99
N THR A 68 -6.99 5.07 6.86
CA THR A 68 -6.56 5.58 5.55
C THR A 68 -7.77 5.68 4.63
N ASP A 69 -8.03 6.86 4.08
CA ASP A 69 -9.10 7.10 3.11
C ASP A 69 -8.52 7.32 1.72
N TYR A 70 -9.15 6.70 0.73
CA TYR A 70 -8.78 6.76 -0.68
C TYR A 70 -9.86 7.49 -1.46
N ALA A 71 -9.54 8.69 -1.94
CA ALA A 71 -10.47 9.58 -2.65
C ALA A 71 -9.90 9.93 -4.02
N GLY A 72 -10.01 8.99 -4.97
CA GLY A 72 -9.37 9.12 -6.28
C GLY A 72 -7.86 9.24 -6.13
N ASN A 73 -7.28 10.35 -6.62
CA ASN A 73 -5.84 10.58 -6.52
C ASN A 73 -5.36 11.05 -5.14
N TYR A 74 -6.28 11.34 -4.21
CA TYR A 74 -5.97 11.89 -2.89
C TYR A 74 -5.98 10.80 -1.82
N ILE A 75 -4.98 10.80 -0.95
CA ILE A 75 -4.89 9.87 0.19
C ILE A 75 -4.84 10.64 1.49
N TYR A 76 -5.73 10.27 2.40
CA TYR A 76 -5.81 10.83 3.74
C TYR A 76 -5.42 9.78 4.77
N GLU A 77 -4.77 10.21 5.85
CA GLU A 77 -4.51 9.37 7.01
C GLU A 77 -5.01 10.11 8.26
N ASN A 78 -5.86 9.44 9.03
CA ASN A 78 -6.52 9.97 10.23
C ASN A 78 -7.24 11.31 9.98
N GLY A 79 -7.87 11.45 8.81
CA GLY A 79 -8.62 12.63 8.40
C GLY A 79 -7.78 13.76 7.79
N SER A 80 -6.45 13.67 7.82
CA SER A 80 -5.55 14.67 7.22
C SER A 80 -5.08 14.24 5.84
N LEU A 81 -5.10 15.13 4.86
CA LEU A 81 -4.54 14.87 3.53
C LEU A 81 -3.03 14.66 3.66
N LYS A 82 -2.52 13.56 3.12
CA LYS A 82 -1.09 13.21 3.20
C LYS A 82 -0.38 13.35 1.86
N MET A 83 -1.07 13.03 0.77
CA MET A 83 -0.49 13.11 -0.57
C MET A 83 -1.59 13.11 -1.63
N PHE A 84 -1.21 13.50 -2.84
CA PHE A 84 -1.99 13.17 -4.03
C PHE A 84 -1.07 12.89 -5.23
N PHE A 85 -1.52 12.00 -6.12
CA PHE A 85 -0.74 11.61 -7.29
C PHE A 85 -0.78 12.64 -8.42
N HIS A 86 0.33 12.72 -9.16
CA HIS A 86 0.43 13.34 -10.49
C HIS A 86 1.14 12.36 -11.45
N PRO A 87 1.18 12.61 -12.77
CA PRO A 87 1.68 11.63 -13.75
C PRO A 87 3.11 11.13 -13.52
N GLU A 88 3.96 11.94 -12.89
CA GLU A 88 5.38 11.68 -12.69
C GLU A 88 5.73 11.31 -11.23
N GLY A 89 4.74 11.24 -10.33
CA GLY A 89 4.99 11.03 -8.91
C GLY A 89 3.83 11.47 -8.03
N TYR A 90 4.11 12.19 -6.95
CA TYR A 90 3.11 12.69 -6.02
C TYR A 90 3.52 14.03 -5.39
N PHE A 91 2.54 14.78 -4.94
CA PHE A 91 2.76 15.92 -4.07
C PHE A 91 2.68 15.46 -2.61
N ASP A 92 3.74 15.70 -1.85
CA ASP A 92 3.86 15.39 -0.43
C ASP A 92 3.32 16.55 0.42
N ILE A 93 2.33 16.30 1.27
CA ILE A 93 1.75 17.33 2.14
C ILE A 93 2.50 17.34 3.47
N THR A 94 3.26 18.41 3.72
CA THR A 94 4.00 18.62 4.97
C THR A 94 3.25 19.52 5.96
N GLY A 95 2.30 20.32 5.47
CA GLY A 95 1.53 21.23 6.30
C GLY A 95 0.26 21.76 5.64
N THR A 96 -0.61 22.34 6.46
CA THR A 96 -1.76 23.12 5.99
C THR A 96 -1.83 24.38 6.84
N PRO A 97 -1.12 25.45 6.43
CA PRO A 97 -1.17 26.72 7.14
C PRO A 97 -2.61 27.27 7.25
N PRO A 98 -2.89 28.14 8.25
CA PRO A 98 -4.21 28.72 8.47
C PRO A 98 -4.78 29.50 7.27
N SER A 99 -3.93 29.86 6.30
CA SER A 99 -4.31 30.52 5.04
C SER A 99 -5.11 29.61 4.10
N GLY A 100 -5.15 28.29 4.34
CA GLY A 100 -5.80 27.31 3.47
C GLY A 100 -4.95 26.88 2.27
N GLU A 101 -3.71 27.37 2.17
CA GLU A 101 -2.74 26.90 1.19
C GLU A 101 -2.15 25.57 1.64
N LEU A 102 -1.79 24.70 0.69
CA LEU A 102 -1.11 23.45 0.99
C LEU A 102 0.40 23.70 1.03
N GLU A 103 1.06 23.27 2.10
CA GLU A 103 2.51 23.26 2.20
C GLU A 103 3.00 21.84 1.88
N GLY A 104 4.02 21.76 1.04
CA GLY A 104 4.49 20.47 0.54
C GLY A 104 5.56 20.57 -0.52
N ALA A 105 5.95 19.41 -1.05
CA ALA A 105 6.96 19.28 -2.09
C ALA A 105 6.52 18.30 -3.18
N TYR A 106 6.97 18.53 -4.41
CA TYR A 106 6.80 17.57 -5.49
C TYR A 106 7.86 16.47 -5.37
N VAL A 107 7.40 15.22 -5.31
CA VAL A 107 8.26 14.05 -5.34
C VAL A 107 8.09 13.34 -6.67
N TYR A 108 9.18 13.21 -7.40
CA TYR A 108 9.22 12.55 -8.70
C TYR A 108 9.66 11.10 -8.54
N GLN A 109 9.11 10.23 -9.38
CA GLN A 109 9.38 8.80 -9.35
C GLN A 109 9.93 8.32 -10.68
N TYR A 110 11.13 7.75 -10.65
CA TYR A 110 11.66 6.98 -11.76
C TYR A 110 11.16 5.54 -11.69
N LYS A 111 10.45 5.13 -12.74
CA LYS A 111 9.86 3.79 -12.86
C LYS A 111 10.62 2.95 -13.87
N ASP A 112 10.68 1.64 -13.66
CA ASP A 112 11.18 0.73 -14.69
C ASP A 112 10.12 0.45 -15.77
N HIS A 113 10.48 -0.35 -16.77
CA HIS A 113 9.63 -0.69 -17.91
C HIS A 113 8.32 -1.43 -17.54
N LEU A 114 8.19 -1.96 -16.33
CA LEU A 114 6.96 -2.60 -15.82
C LEU A 114 6.15 -1.65 -14.93
N GLY A 115 6.65 -0.43 -14.68
CA GLY A 115 6.01 0.54 -13.80
C GLY A 115 6.40 0.41 -12.33
N ASN A 116 7.40 -0.40 -11.98
CA ASN A 116 7.88 -0.47 -10.59
C ASN A 116 8.61 0.82 -10.23
N ILE A 117 8.29 1.40 -9.08
CA ILE A 117 8.97 2.59 -8.57
C ILE A 117 10.38 2.20 -8.13
N ARG A 118 11.43 2.71 -8.80
CA ARG A 118 12.84 2.37 -8.51
C ARG A 118 13.55 3.43 -7.69
N LEU A 119 13.18 4.68 -7.90
CA LEU A 119 13.77 5.83 -7.23
C LEU A 119 12.71 6.92 -7.05
N SER A 120 12.65 7.49 -5.86
CA SER A 120 11.86 8.68 -5.54
C SER A 120 12.81 9.80 -5.10
N TYR A 121 12.61 11.01 -5.59
CA TYR A 121 13.45 12.17 -5.27
C TYR A 121 12.65 13.47 -5.29
N SER A 122 13.13 14.49 -4.58
CA SER A 122 12.51 15.82 -4.48
C SER A 122 13.58 16.89 -4.45
N ASP A 123 13.41 17.96 -5.22
CA ASP A 123 14.21 19.18 -5.10
C ASP A 123 13.78 19.91 -3.82
N SER A 124 14.43 19.59 -2.72
CA SER A 124 14.03 20.03 -1.38
C SER A 124 14.60 21.40 -1.00
N ASP A 125 15.68 21.81 -1.67
CA ASP A 125 16.26 23.14 -1.48
C ASP A 125 15.84 24.15 -2.57
N GLY A 126 15.18 23.68 -3.64
CA GLY A 126 14.60 24.51 -4.69
C GLY A 126 15.64 25.09 -5.65
N ASN A 127 16.85 24.54 -5.69
CA ASN A 127 17.93 25.06 -6.53
C ASN A 127 17.87 24.55 -8.00
N GLY A 128 16.96 23.61 -8.31
CA GLY A 128 16.77 23.02 -9.63
C GLY A 128 17.72 21.87 -9.99
N VAL A 129 18.53 21.38 -9.04
CA VAL A 129 19.54 20.33 -9.21
C VAL A 129 19.40 19.28 -8.11
N ILE A 130 19.17 18.04 -8.51
CA ILE A 130 19.01 16.92 -7.56
C ILE A 130 20.36 16.41 -7.04
N SER A 131 20.59 16.55 -5.75
CA SER A 131 21.72 16.01 -5.02
C SER A 131 21.43 14.61 -4.46
N ALA A 132 22.17 13.60 -4.93
CA ALA A 132 22.00 12.21 -4.49
C ALA A 132 22.18 12.00 -2.97
N GLN A 133 22.84 12.92 -2.28
CA GLN A 133 23.16 12.81 -0.85
C GLN A 133 22.04 13.32 0.06
N ALA A 134 21.18 14.23 -0.41
CA ALA A 134 20.18 14.91 0.40
C ALA A 134 18.75 14.77 -0.13
N GLU A 135 18.59 14.55 -1.44
CA GLU A 135 17.32 14.73 -2.16
C GLU A 135 16.72 13.45 -2.71
N ILE A 136 17.42 12.33 -2.48
CA ILE A 136 16.85 11.00 -2.65
C ILE A 136 15.91 10.72 -1.48
N VAL A 137 14.67 10.40 -1.81
CA VAL A 137 13.61 10.08 -0.84
C VAL A 137 13.58 8.58 -0.57
N GLU A 138 13.57 7.76 -1.62
CA GLU A 138 13.58 6.30 -1.49
C GLU A 138 14.24 5.66 -2.71
N GLU A 139 15.01 4.59 -2.48
CA GLU A 139 15.44 3.68 -3.53
C GLU A 139 14.86 2.28 -3.32
N ASN A 140 14.35 1.72 -4.40
CA ASN A 140 13.61 0.47 -4.40
C ASN A 140 14.19 -0.47 -5.44
N ASN A 141 14.56 -1.67 -4.99
CA ASN A 141 15.03 -2.75 -5.85
C ASN A 141 14.21 -3.99 -5.57
N TYR A 142 13.78 -4.69 -6.62
CA TYR A 142 12.87 -5.82 -6.50
C TYR A 142 13.46 -7.08 -7.11
N TYR A 143 13.17 -8.21 -6.47
CA TYR A 143 13.22 -9.51 -7.12
C TYR A 143 12.17 -9.56 -8.24
N PRO A 144 12.29 -10.49 -9.22
CA PRO A 144 11.38 -10.55 -10.36
C PRO A 144 9.89 -10.61 -10.00
N PHE A 145 9.56 -11.16 -8.83
CA PHE A 145 8.18 -11.32 -8.35
C PHE A 145 7.73 -10.23 -7.35
N GLY A 146 8.44 -9.11 -7.28
CA GLY A 146 8.00 -7.90 -6.56
C GLY A 146 8.42 -7.81 -5.09
N LEU A 147 9.13 -8.80 -4.56
CA LEU A 147 9.71 -8.71 -3.22
C LEU A 147 10.86 -7.69 -3.23
N LYS A 148 10.79 -6.68 -2.35
CA LYS A 148 11.86 -5.68 -2.22
C LYS A 148 13.12 -6.35 -1.66
N HIS A 149 14.27 -6.07 -2.28
CA HIS A 149 15.57 -6.47 -1.79
C HIS A 149 15.84 -5.84 -0.42
N LYS A 150 16.58 -6.55 0.42
CA LYS A 150 17.01 -6.08 1.75
C LYS A 150 18.53 -6.10 1.83
N GLY A 151 19.08 -5.27 2.73
CA GLY A 151 20.51 -5.26 3.05
C GLY A 151 21.33 -4.14 2.40
N TYR A 152 20.69 -3.23 1.67
CA TYR A 152 21.33 -2.04 1.09
C TYR A 152 20.30 -0.94 0.85
N ASN A 153 20.76 0.27 0.50
CA ASN A 153 19.95 1.49 0.39
C ASN A 153 19.24 1.85 1.72
N ASN A 154 19.99 1.77 2.82
CA ASN A 154 19.49 2.01 4.18
C ASN A 154 19.35 3.50 4.52
N ILE A 155 19.42 4.39 3.51
CA ILE A 155 19.22 5.82 3.75
C ILE A 155 17.74 6.02 4.08
N VAL A 156 17.47 6.39 5.33
CA VAL A 156 16.16 6.87 5.76
C VAL A 156 16.12 8.36 5.48
N SER A 157 15.45 8.74 4.39
CA SER A 157 15.26 10.15 4.06
C SER A 157 14.28 10.78 5.06
N ALA A 158 14.67 11.88 5.68
CA ALA A 158 13.75 12.67 6.52
C ALA A 158 12.59 13.25 5.72
N ASN A 159 12.74 13.32 4.40
CA ASN A 159 11.75 13.83 3.45
C ASN A 159 10.80 12.74 2.93
N ALA A 160 10.86 11.51 3.49
CA ALA A 160 10.00 10.42 3.06
C ALA A 160 8.62 10.48 3.73
N ASN A 161 7.58 10.54 2.90
CA ASN A 161 6.20 10.38 3.33
C ASN A 161 5.90 8.89 3.64
N SER A 162 5.45 8.62 4.86
CA SER A 162 5.14 7.26 5.33
C SER A 162 3.97 6.59 4.60
N VAL A 163 3.04 7.37 4.04
CA VAL A 163 1.93 6.88 3.23
C VAL A 163 2.40 6.62 1.79
N ALA A 164 3.13 7.55 1.20
CA ALA A 164 3.60 7.43 -0.17
C ALA A 164 4.61 6.30 -0.37
N SER A 165 5.48 6.08 0.62
CA SER A 165 6.48 5.00 0.58
C SER A 165 5.86 3.61 0.54
N LYS A 166 4.56 3.43 0.82
CA LYS A 166 3.85 2.15 0.69
C LYS A 166 3.63 1.76 -0.77
N PHE A 167 3.63 2.70 -1.71
CA PHE A 167 3.45 2.43 -3.14
C PHE A 167 4.78 1.97 -3.75
N LYS A 168 4.83 0.73 -4.24
CA LYS A 168 6.09 0.08 -4.61
C LYS A 168 6.00 -0.65 -5.96
N TYR A 169 5.91 -1.99 -5.93
CA TYR A 169 5.85 -2.84 -7.11
C TYR A 169 4.58 -2.56 -7.92
N ASN A 170 4.72 -2.38 -9.23
CA ASN A 170 3.67 -1.92 -10.15
C ASN A 170 2.96 -0.62 -9.71
N GLY A 171 3.59 0.18 -8.83
CA GLY A 171 2.94 1.35 -8.23
C GLY A 171 1.77 1.02 -7.30
N ILE A 172 1.68 -0.23 -6.82
CA ILE A 172 0.61 -0.70 -5.93
C ILE A 172 1.06 -0.56 -4.47
N GLU A 173 0.10 -0.24 -3.61
CA GLU A 173 0.30 -0.16 -2.16
C GLU A 173 0.66 -1.54 -1.58
N LEU A 174 1.75 -1.58 -0.83
CA LEU A 174 2.12 -2.69 0.03
C LEU A 174 1.53 -2.46 1.42
N GLU A 175 0.67 -3.38 1.86
CA GLU A 175 0.12 -3.37 3.20
C GLU A 175 1.11 -4.02 4.18
N GLU A 176 1.71 -3.21 5.04
CA GLU A 176 2.69 -3.65 6.03
C GLU A 176 2.13 -3.62 7.46
N SER A 177 0.92 -3.08 7.68
CA SER A 177 0.31 -3.06 9.01
C SER A 177 0.21 -4.46 9.58
N LEU A 178 0.55 -4.61 10.86
CA LEU A 178 0.52 -5.88 11.59
C LEU A 178 1.32 -6.99 10.87
N GLY A 179 2.34 -6.64 10.10
CA GLY A 179 3.20 -7.60 9.40
C GLY A 179 2.53 -8.30 8.21
N LEU A 180 1.40 -7.79 7.69
CA LEU A 180 0.65 -8.46 6.61
C LEU A 180 1.52 -8.68 5.36
N ASN A 181 2.28 -7.66 4.95
CA ASN A 181 3.22 -7.69 3.82
C ASN A 181 2.59 -8.24 2.53
N LEU A 182 1.44 -7.70 2.11
CA LEU A 182 0.73 -8.08 0.89
C LEU A 182 0.48 -6.85 0.01
N TYR A 183 0.60 -7.00 -1.30
CA TYR A 183 0.22 -5.95 -2.24
C TYR A 183 -1.29 -5.92 -2.43
N GLU A 184 -1.87 -4.72 -2.29
CA GLU A 184 -3.30 -4.43 -2.37
C GLU A 184 -3.75 -4.17 -3.81
N MET A 185 -3.59 -5.17 -4.68
CA MET A 185 -3.99 -5.03 -6.10
C MET A 185 -5.53 -5.07 -6.24
N ASP A 186 -6.04 -4.53 -7.34
CA ASP A 186 -7.46 -4.20 -7.53
C ASP A 186 -8.46 -5.32 -7.18
N LEU A 187 -8.19 -6.54 -7.62
CA LEU A 187 -9.14 -7.66 -7.51
C LEU A 187 -8.72 -8.72 -6.49
N ARG A 188 -7.43 -8.76 -6.13
CA ARG A 188 -6.84 -9.82 -5.30
C ARG A 188 -5.61 -9.26 -4.61
N GLN A 189 -5.39 -9.66 -3.36
CA GLN A 189 -4.11 -9.38 -2.72
C GLN A 189 -3.03 -10.31 -3.28
N TYR A 190 -1.79 -9.82 -3.36
CA TYR A 190 -0.65 -10.55 -3.90
C TYR A 190 0.46 -10.66 -2.86
N ASP A 191 0.96 -11.88 -2.65
CA ASP A 191 2.10 -12.13 -1.78
C ASP A 191 3.39 -12.17 -2.60
N PRO A 192 4.26 -11.15 -2.49
CA PRO A 192 5.52 -11.12 -3.21
C PRO A 192 6.54 -12.12 -2.68
N ALA A 193 6.43 -12.60 -1.44
CA ALA A 193 7.39 -13.52 -0.84
C ALA A 193 7.30 -14.93 -1.43
N ILE A 194 6.10 -15.35 -1.85
CA ILE A 194 5.85 -16.65 -2.47
C ILE A 194 5.41 -16.55 -3.94
N ALA A 195 5.32 -15.34 -4.48
CA ALA A 195 4.87 -15.04 -5.84
C ALA A 195 3.46 -15.60 -6.16
N ARG A 196 2.49 -15.41 -5.26
CA ARG A 196 1.13 -15.94 -5.42
C ARG A 196 0.04 -14.95 -5.05
N TRP A 197 -1.10 -15.09 -5.71
CA TRP A 197 -2.35 -14.45 -5.33
C TRP A 197 -2.96 -15.12 -4.10
N THR A 198 -3.64 -14.35 -3.25
CA THR A 198 -4.38 -14.87 -2.10
C THR A 198 -5.73 -15.49 -2.47
N GLY A 199 -6.13 -15.43 -3.74
CA GLY A 199 -7.38 -16.02 -4.21
C GLY A 199 -7.37 -16.37 -5.69
N ILE A 200 -8.34 -17.19 -6.11
CA ILE A 200 -8.59 -17.50 -7.51
C ILE A 200 -9.01 -16.23 -8.28
N ASP A 201 -8.71 -16.22 -9.58
CA ASP A 201 -9.17 -15.16 -10.47
C ASP A 201 -10.70 -15.02 -10.41
N PRO A 202 -11.27 -13.82 -10.18
CA PRO A 202 -12.72 -13.64 -10.26
C PRO A 202 -13.27 -13.93 -11.66
N VAL A 203 -12.46 -13.77 -12.71
CA VAL A 203 -12.80 -14.14 -14.07
C VAL A 203 -12.14 -15.47 -14.41
N THR A 204 -12.85 -16.57 -14.12
CA THR A 204 -12.33 -17.93 -14.30
C THR A 204 -12.52 -18.49 -15.71
N HIS A 205 -13.33 -17.85 -16.55
CA HIS A 205 -13.66 -18.34 -17.90
C HIS A 205 -13.12 -17.42 -18.98
N TYR A 206 -12.44 -17.99 -19.98
CA TYR A 206 -11.80 -17.26 -21.09
C TYR A 206 -12.76 -16.31 -21.81
N SER A 207 -14.03 -16.70 -21.99
CA SER A 207 -15.04 -15.88 -22.66
C SER A 207 -15.45 -14.62 -21.88
N GLN A 208 -15.05 -14.50 -20.62
CA GLN A 208 -15.34 -13.36 -19.75
C GLN A 208 -14.09 -12.51 -19.50
N SER A 209 -12.92 -12.94 -19.99
CA SER A 209 -11.70 -12.15 -20.01
C SER A 209 -11.75 -11.27 -21.26
N THR A 210 -12.13 -10.01 -21.10
CA THR A 210 -12.08 -9.00 -22.16
C THR A 210 -10.69 -8.43 -22.32
#